data_AF-A0A6G0JJ16-F1
#
_entry.id   AF-A0A6G0JJ16-F1
#
_cell.length_a   1.000
_cell.length_b   1.000
_cell.length_c   1.000
_cell.angle_alpha   90.00
_cell.angle_beta   90.00
_cell.angle_gamma   90.00
#
_symmetry.space_group_name_H-M   'P 1'
#
loop_
_entity.id
_entity.type
_entity.pdbx_description
1 polymer ?
#
loop_
_entity_poly.entity_id
_entity_poly.type
_entity_poly.pdbx_seq_one_letter_code
_entity_poly.pdbx_strand_id
1 'polypeptide(L)'
;MKIEARYAKAGSEAPASELLKNPEFPLYLVSYLCTHAWEPRNRGSGKRPRRNVRPVGCKAKLHVLQRREGDRYFLVVSVHHTEHNHRVGKTSMSRYLGTECV
;
A
#
# COMPACT_ATOMS: atom_id res chain seq x y z
N MET A 1 17.89 -6.17 9.21
CA MET A 1 16.44 -5.89 9.01
C MET A 1 15.93 -4.84 10.00
N LYS A 2 14.81 -4.14 9.71
CA LYS A 2 14.24 -3.10 10.60
C LYS A 2 13.86 -3.62 12.00
N ILE A 3 13.47 -4.89 12.11
CA ILE A 3 13.09 -5.54 13.37
C ILE A 3 14.33 -5.74 14.25
N GLU A 4 15.42 -6.28 13.69
CA GLU A 4 16.70 -6.46 14.39
C GLU A 4 17.24 -5.13 14.92
N ALA A 5 17.19 -4.06 14.12
CA ALA A 5 17.63 -2.73 14.55
C ALA A 5 16.82 -2.17 15.73
N ARG A 6 15.52 -2.50 15.82
CA ARG A 6 14.65 -2.11 16.94
C ARG A 6 15.05 -2.83 18.23
N TYR A 7 15.30 -4.13 18.15
CA TYR A 7 15.71 -4.95 19.30
C TYR A 7 17.13 -4.60 19.77
N ALA A 8 18.07 -4.41 18.83
CA ALA A 8 19.42 -3.94 19.14
C ALA A 8 19.41 -2.59 19.87
N LYS A 9 18.54 -1.65 19.48
CA LYS A 9 18.35 -0.38 20.20
C LYS A 9 17.80 -0.58 21.62
N ALA A 10 17.02 -1.63 21.84
CA ALA A 10 16.46 -1.99 23.14
C ALA A 10 17.41 -2.87 23.99
N GLY A 11 18.63 -3.16 23.51
CA GLY A 11 19.61 -3.99 24.22
C GLY A 11 19.19 -5.46 24.34
N SER A 12 18.26 -5.92 23.51
CA SER A 12 17.76 -7.30 23.49
C SER A 12 17.93 -7.91 22.11
N GLU A 13 18.00 -9.23 22.04
CA GLU A 13 18.00 -9.95 20.76
C GLU A 13 16.56 -10.16 20.30
N ALA A 14 16.32 -10.00 18.99
CA ALA A 14 15.00 -10.23 18.43
C ALA A 14 14.65 -11.73 18.55
N PRO A 15 13.52 -12.10 19.17
CA PRO A 15 13.13 -13.50 19.25
C PRO A 15 12.96 -14.07 17.85
N ALA A 16 13.41 -15.31 17.64
CA ALA A 16 13.41 -15.94 16.32
C ALA A 16 12.02 -16.04 15.67
N SER A 17 10.95 -15.97 16.47
CA SER A 17 9.55 -15.90 16.04
C SER A 17 9.19 -14.59 15.33
N GLU A 18 9.85 -13.49 15.66
CA GLU A 18 9.58 -12.15 15.10
C GLU A 18 10.46 -11.82 13.90
N LEU A 19 11.52 -12.60 13.69
CA LEU A 19 12.35 -12.50 12.50
C LEU A 19 11.60 -13.09 11.31
N LEU A 20 11.06 -12.22 10.47
CA LEU A 20 10.53 -12.59 9.16
C LEU A 20 11.71 -12.84 8.23
N LYS A 21 12.09 -14.10 8.06
CA LYS A 21 13.27 -14.48 7.29
C LYS A 21 12.96 -14.84 5.82
N ASN A 22 11.76 -14.53 5.33
CA ASN A 22 11.41 -14.87 3.95
C ASN A 22 12.07 -13.88 2.96
N PRO A 23 12.95 -14.34 2.06
CA PRO A 23 13.60 -13.47 1.08
C PRO A 23 12.65 -12.96 -0.02
N GLU A 24 11.56 -13.67 -0.33
CA GLU A 24 10.60 -13.27 -1.37
C GLU A 24 9.66 -12.16 -0.91
N PHE A 25 9.34 -12.12 0.38
CA PHE A 25 8.48 -11.11 0.97
C PHE A 25 9.11 -10.55 2.24
N PRO A 26 10.00 -9.54 2.12
CA PRO A 26 10.77 -9.01 3.24
C PRO A 26 9.95 -8.06 4.15
N LEU A 27 8.68 -7.80 3.80
CA LEU A 27 7.82 -6.85 4.50
C LEU A 27 6.76 -7.60 5.33
N TYR A 28 6.63 -7.21 6.60
CA TYR A 28 5.55 -7.73 7.44
C TYR A 28 4.15 -7.38 6.92
N LEU A 29 3.98 -6.15 6.44
CA LEU A 29 2.72 -5.60 5.99
C LEU A 29 2.95 -4.84 4.68
N VAL A 30 2.13 -5.14 3.69
CA VAL A 30 1.98 -4.32 2.48
C VAL A 30 0.53 -3.85 2.40
N SER A 31 0.37 -2.53 2.40
CA SER A 31 -0.93 -1.88 2.23
C SER A 31 -1.04 -1.33 0.81
N TYR A 32 -1.90 -1.92 0.00
CA TYR A 32 -2.32 -1.37 -1.28
C TYR A 32 -3.50 -0.43 -1.05
N LEU A 33 -3.39 0.78 -1.60
CA LEU A 33 -4.41 1.81 -1.52
C LEU A 33 -4.88 2.14 -2.92
N CYS A 34 -6.13 2.56 -3.05
CA CYS A 34 -6.59 3.18 -4.28
C CYS A 34 -5.74 4.42 -4.61
N THR A 35 -5.45 4.64 -5.90
CA THR A 35 -4.77 5.86 -6.37
C THR A 35 -5.53 7.14 -6.00
N HIS A 36 -6.84 7.02 -5.79
CA HIS A 36 -7.74 8.08 -5.36
C HIS A 36 -7.95 8.16 -3.84
N ALA A 37 -7.19 7.39 -3.03
CA ALA A 37 -7.45 7.26 -1.60
C ALA A 37 -7.22 8.54 -0.79
N TRP A 38 -6.46 9.48 -1.34
CA TRP A 38 -6.13 10.71 -0.63
C TRP A 38 -7.31 11.70 -0.64
N GLU A 39 -7.31 12.64 0.31
CA GLU A 39 -8.29 13.72 0.36
C GLU A 39 -8.06 14.76 -0.74
N PRO A 40 -9.12 15.34 -1.34
CA PRO A 40 -8.98 16.46 -2.26
C PRO A 40 -8.21 17.61 -1.63
N ARG A 41 -7.06 17.98 -2.21
CA ARG A 41 -6.29 19.17 -1.79
C ARG A 41 -6.56 20.33 -2.74
N ASN A 42 -7.27 21.35 -2.26
CA ASN A 42 -7.46 22.60 -3.00
C ASN A 42 -6.26 23.52 -2.78
N ARG A 43 -5.19 23.36 -3.59
CA ARG A 43 -3.95 24.16 -3.50
C ARG A 43 -3.88 25.35 -4.47
N GLY A 44 -5.00 25.81 -5.04
CA GLY A 44 -4.96 26.99 -5.91
C GLY A 44 -6.30 27.40 -6.51
N SER A 45 -6.33 28.60 -7.09
CA SER A 45 -7.49 29.27 -7.70
C SER A 45 -7.96 28.68 -9.04
N GLY A 46 -7.43 27.52 -9.45
CA GLY A 46 -7.94 26.78 -10.61
C GLY A 46 -7.47 27.25 -12.00
N LYS A 47 -6.40 28.06 -12.09
CA LYS A 47 -5.90 28.56 -13.39
C LYS A 47 -5.31 27.50 -14.35
N ARG A 48 -4.91 26.32 -13.85
CA ARG A 48 -4.37 25.22 -14.69
C ARG A 48 -5.43 24.16 -15.00
N PRO A 49 -5.42 23.56 -16.22
CA PRO A 49 -6.30 22.44 -16.56
C PRO A 49 -6.22 21.34 -15.51
N ARG A 50 -7.39 20.85 -15.11
CA ARG A 50 -7.53 19.90 -14.01
C ARG A 50 -6.94 18.55 -14.43
N ARG A 51 -6.02 17.97 -13.64
CA ARG A 51 -5.61 16.57 -13.83
C ARG A 51 -6.84 15.66 -13.75
N ASN A 52 -6.92 14.68 -14.65
CA ASN A 52 -8.05 13.75 -14.74
C ASN A 52 -8.20 12.84 -13.53
N VAL A 53 -7.13 12.68 -12.75
CA VAL A 53 -7.20 11.90 -11.54
C VAL A 53 -7.07 12.79 -10.30
N ARG A 54 -8.18 12.90 -9.58
CA ARG A 54 -8.27 13.58 -8.30
C ARG A 54 -8.25 12.58 -7.16
N PRO A 55 -7.49 12.87 -6.09
CA PRO A 55 -7.76 12.26 -4.79
C PRO A 55 -9.20 12.61 -4.38
N VAL A 56 -10.03 11.59 -4.09
CA VAL A 56 -11.46 11.73 -3.73
C VAL A 56 -11.79 11.04 -2.40
N GLY A 57 -10.78 10.74 -1.59
CA GLY A 57 -10.95 10.07 -0.31
C GLY A 57 -11.46 8.63 -0.47
N CYS A 58 -11.03 7.93 -1.52
CA CYS A 58 -11.48 6.56 -1.77
C CYS A 58 -10.99 5.61 -0.66
N LYS A 59 -11.91 4.87 -0.04
CA LYS A 59 -11.60 3.98 1.10
C LYS A 59 -11.14 2.58 0.68
N ALA A 60 -11.14 2.28 -0.61
CA ALA A 60 -10.70 1.00 -1.12
C ALA A 60 -9.22 0.76 -0.79
N LYS A 61 -8.95 -0.35 -0.12
CA LYS A 61 -7.63 -0.74 0.37
C LYS A 61 -7.54 -2.25 0.58
N LEU A 62 -6.34 -2.78 0.43
CA LEU A 62 -5.99 -4.18 0.65
C LEU A 62 -4.75 -4.24 1.52
N HIS A 63 -4.83 -4.90 2.67
CA HIS A 63 -3.68 -5.12 3.55
C HIS A 63 -3.27 -6.60 3.48
N VAL A 64 -2.04 -6.84 3.06
CA VAL A 64 -1.43 -8.17 3.00
C VAL A 64 -0.40 -8.26 4.13
N LEU A 65 -0.67 -9.16 5.08
CA LEU A 65 0.21 -9.46 6.21
C LEU A 65 0.96 -10.75 5.96
N GLN A 66 2.22 -10.77 6.32
CA GLN A 66 2.98 -12.00 6.43
C GLN A 66 2.78 -12.61 7.81
N ARG A 67 2.27 -13.84 7.83
CA ARG A 67 2.12 -14.65 9.04
C ARG A 67 3.08 -15.82 8.97
N ARG A 68 3.74 -16.12 10.08
CA ARG A 68 4.56 -17.32 10.23
C ARG A 68 3.86 -18.30 11.17
N GLU A 69 3.78 -19.56 10.76
CA GLU A 69 3.26 -20.65 11.58
C GLU A 69 4.28 -21.80 11.54
N GLY A 70 5.06 -21.92 12.61
CA GLY A 70 6.23 -22.79 12.65
C GLY A 70 7.27 -22.39 11.59
N ASP A 71 7.53 -23.29 10.65
CA ASP A 71 8.48 -23.06 9.55
C ASP A 71 7.82 -22.55 8.25
N ARG A 72 6.49 -22.46 8.23
CA ARG A 72 5.75 -22.01 7.04
C ARG A 72 5.41 -20.53 7.12
N TYR A 73 5.50 -19.87 5.96
CA TYR A 73 5.05 -18.49 5.77
C TYR A 73 3.74 -18.47 4.99
N PHE A 74 2.80 -17.66 5.46
CA PHE A 74 1.50 -17.43 4.84
C PHE A 74 1.33 -15.95 4.56
N LEU A 75 0.77 -15.61 3.41
CA LEU A 75 0.28 -14.27 3.12
C LEU A 75 -1.21 -14.23 3.44
N VAL A 76 -1.58 -13.39 4.40
CA VAL A 76 -2.95 -13.24 4.89
C VAL A 76 -3.47 -11.88 4.48
N VAL A 77 -4.57 -11.86 3.74
CA VAL A 77 -5.32 -10.63 3.51
C VAL A 77 -6.06 -10.28 4.80
N SER A 78 -5.58 -9.26 5.50
CA SER A 78 -6.14 -8.82 6.79
C SER A 78 -7.25 -7.80 6.63
N VAL A 79 -7.16 -6.97 5.59
CA VAL A 79 -8.15 -5.94 5.29
C VAL A 79 -8.43 -5.98 3.80
N HIS A 80 -9.71 -6.00 3.44
CA HIS A 80 -10.16 -6.03 2.06
C HIS A 80 -11.39 -5.12 1.87
N HIS A 81 -11.14 -3.86 1.56
CA HIS A 81 -12.20 -2.93 1.15
C HIS A 81 -12.14 -2.79 -0.37
N THR A 82 -13.14 -3.36 -1.04
CA THR A 82 -13.28 -3.38 -2.50
C THR A 82 -14.21 -2.30 -3.03
N GLU A 83 -14.97 -1.64 -2.15
CA GLU A 83 -15.93 -0.62 -2.56
C GLU A 83 -15.21 0.68 -2.92
N HIS A 84 -15.41 1.10 -4.17
CA HIS A 84 -14.91 2.37 -4.69
C HIS A 84 -16.03 3.39 -4.76
N ASN A 85 -15.74 4.61 -4.34
CA ASN A 85 -16.64 5.76 -4.48
C ASN A 85 -16.46 6.50 -5.83
N HIS A 86 -15.73 5.89 -6.77
CA HIS A 86 -15.48 6.42 -8.11
C HIS A 86 -15.47 5.26 -9.12
N ARG A 87 -15.62 5.59 -10.40
CA ARG A 87 -15.52 4.59 -11.47
C ARG A 87 -14.11 4.02 -11.53
N VAL A 88 -14.02 2.68 -11.60
CA VAL A 88 -12.77 1.93 -11.77
C VAL A 88 -12.77 1.32 -13.17
N GLY A 89 -11.75 1.60 -13.97
CA GLY A 89 -11.60 1.02 -15.30
C GLY A 89 -10.20 1.22 -15.87
N LYS A 90 -9.82 0.42 -16.89
CA LYS A 90 -8.50 0.55 -17.54
C LYS A 90 -8.24 1.96 -18.09
N THR A 91 -9.29 2.60 -18.60
CA THR A 91 -9.27 3.98 -19.10
C THR A 91 -9.13 5.05 -18.01
N SER A 92 -9.51 4.76 -16.75
CA SER A 92 -9.29 5.69 -15.63
C SER A 92 -7.86 5.64 -15.11
N MET A 93 -7.15 4.51 -15.29
CA MET A 93 -5.75 4.31 -14.85
C MET A 93 -4.71 4.85 -15.85
N SER A 94 -4.94 4.72 -17.17
CA SER A 94 -4.00 5.13 -18.23
C SER A 94 -3.53 6.60 -18.11
N ARG A 95 -4.38 7.48 -17.54
CA ARG A 95 -4.07 8.91 -17.35
C ARG A 95 -3.07 9.22 -16.23
N TYR A 96 -2.57 8.20 -15.51
CA TYR A 96 -1.53 8.34 -14.50
C TYR A 96 -0.11 8.12 -15.02
N LEU A 97 0.07 7.25 -16.02
CA LEU A 97 1.40 6.77 -16.42
C LEU A 97 2.06 7.60 -17.52
N GLY A 98 1.40 8.61 -18.07
CA GLY A 98 2.00 9.48 -19.08
C GLY A 98 2.42 8.75 -20.36
N THR A 99 1.91 7.54 -20.61
CA THR A 99 2.05 6.86 -21.88
C THR A 99 0.92 7.27 -22.80
N GLU A 100 1.12 8.39 -23.48
CA GLU A 100 0.58 8.55 -24.83
C GLU A 100 1.30 7.53 -25.71
N CYS A 101 0.58 6.53 -26.19
CA CYS A 101 0.98 5.77 -27.37
C CYS A 101 -0.17 5.92 -28.36
N VAL A 102 -0.18 7.02 -29.11
CA VAL A 102 -0.20 7.08 -30.58
C VAL A 102 0.53 8.35 -30.98
#